data_AF-A0A149QQ59-F1
#
_entry.id   AF-A0A149QQ59-F1
#
_cell.length_a   1.000
_cell.length_b   1.000
_cell.length_c   1.000
_cell.angle_alpha   90.00
_cell.angle_beta   90.00
_cell.angle_gamma   90.00
#
_symmetry.space_group_name_H-M   'P 1'
#
loop_
_entity.id
_entity.type
_entity.pdbx_description
1 polymer ?
#
loop_
_entity_poly.entity_id
_entity_poly.type
_entity_poly.pdbx_seq_one_letter_code
_entity_poly.pdbx_strand_id
1 'polypeptide(L)'
;MPSAETISSEMQMIVQTAASPFMPGDTVGRQIERAARVLGITAGQCKRFWYREHRAILAVEADRLRHWHALWQDKRIQQMDHEITLMKAQRGKLEAWKNV
;
A
#
# COMPACT_ATOMS: atom_id res chain seq x y z
N MET A 1 5.91 18.24 18.81
CA MET A 1 5.95 16.76 18.82
C MET A 1 7.37 16.33 18.48
N PRO A 2 7.97 15.35 19.18
CA PRO A 2 9.33 14.92 18.90
C PRO A 2 9.40 14.22 17.54
N SER A 3 10.41 14.59 16.72
CA SER A 3 10.55 14.16 15.32
C SER A 3 10.55 12.64 15.13
N ALA A 4 11.06 11.89 16.11
CA ALA A 4 11.10 10.42 16.07
C ALA A 4 9.71 9.78 16.11
N GLU A 5 8.76 10.33 16.88
CA GLU A 5 7.38 9.81 16.92
C GLU A 5 6.64 10.06 15.61
N THR A 6 6.93 11.17 14.95
CA THR A 6 6.40 11.49 13.62
C THR A 6 6.90 10.48 12.58
N ILE A 7 8.19 10.18 12.56
CA ILE A 7 8.77 9.21 11.61
C ILE A 7 8.22 7.80 11.87
N SER A 8 8.13 7.36 13.13
CA SER A 8 7.56 6.04 13.45
C SER A 8 6.09 5.91 13.04
N SER A 9 5.30 6.98 13.21
CA SER A 9 3.90 7.01 12.78
C SER A 9 3.76 6.98 11.26
N GLU A 10 4.62 7.72 10.57
CA GLU A 10 4.70 7.73 9.11
C GLU A 10 5.05 6.35 8.55
N MET A 11 6.09 5.69 9.09
CA MET A 11 6.48 4.35 8.64
C MET A 11 5.38 3.32 8.88
N GLN A 12 4.67 3.41 10.02
CA GLN A 12 3.52 2.55 10.28
C GLN A 12 2.42 2.76 9.23
N MET A 13 2.12 4.02 8.90
CA MET A 13 1.12 4.35 7.90
C MET A 13 1.49 3.75 6.54
N ILE A 14 2.73 3.93 6.10
CA ILE A 14 3.24 3.37 4.84
C ILE A 14 3.04 1.85 4.77
N VAL A 15 3.41 1.10 5.81
CA VAL A 15 3.27 -0.37 5.78
C VAL A 15 1.81 -0.82 5.82
N GLN A 16 0.94 -0.10 6.54
CA GLN A 16 -0.49 -0.41 6.58
C GLN A 16 -1.18 -0.09 5.26
N THR A 17 -0.81 1.02 4.61
CA THR A 17 -1.31 1.38 3.28
C THR A 17 -0.84 0.38 2.23
N ALA A 18 0.43 -0.04 2.26
CA ALA A 18 0.98 -1.03 1.34
C ALA A 18 0.36 -2.43 1.48
N ALA A 19 -0.30 -2.74 2.60
CA ALA A 19 -1.05 -3.99 2.77
C ALA A 19 -2.44 -3.97 2.10
N SER A 20 -2.92 -2.80 1.69
CA SER A 20 -4.20 -2.64 0.99
C SER A 20 -4.15 -3.22 -0.43
N PRO A 21 -5.25 -3.82 -0.95
CA PRO A 21 -6.54 -4.01 -0.28
C PRO A 21 -6.53 -5.19 0.70
N PHE A 22 -7.34 -5.09 1.76
CA PHE A 22 -7.58 -6.21 2.67
C PHE A 22 -8.60 -7.17 2.08
N MET A 23 -8.24 -8.45 2.03
CA MET A 23 -9.13 -9.50 1.53
C MET A 23 -9.90 -10.15 2.70
N PRO A 24 -11.16 -10.56 2.50
CA PRO A 24 -11.90 -11.33 3.50
C PRO A 24 -11.11 -12.57 3.94
N GLY A 25 -10.93 -12.75 5.25
CA GLY A 25 -10.15 -13.85 5.83
C GLY A 25 -8.63 -13.60 5.89
N ASP A 26 -8.14 -12.42 5.52
CA ASP A 26 -6.74 -12.06 5.72
C ASP A 26 -6.39 -11.99 7.22
N THR A 27 -5.41 -12.78 7.63
CA THR A 27 -4.75 -12.58 8.92
C THR A 27 -3.81 -11.39 8.86
N VAL A 28 -3.53 -10.76 10.00
CA VAL A 28 -2.53 -9.68 10.09
C VAL A 28 -1.16 -10.13 9.55
N GLY A 29 -0.78 -11.38 9.77
CA GLY A 29 0.44 -11.96 9.20
C GLY A 29 0.48 -11.89 7.67
N ARG A 30 -0.63 -12.25 7.00
CA ARG A 30 -0.73 -12.16 5.52
C ARG A 30 -0.67 -10.72 5.03
N GLN A 31 -1.26 -9.77 5.77
CA GLN A 31 -1.19 -8.35 5.45
C GLN A 31 0.25 -7.83 5.54
N ILE A 32 0.97 -8.21 6.59
CA ILE A 32 2.39 -7.86 6.78
C ILE A 32 3.25 -8.47 5.66
N GLU A 33 3.03 -9.74 5.31
CA GLU A 33 3.77 -10.38 4.21
C GLU A 33 3.53 -9.69 2.87
N ARG A 34 2.29 -9.27 2.60
CA ARG A 34 1.94 -8.51 1.38
C ARG A 34 2.65 -7.17 1.35
N ALA A 35 2.54 -6.38 2.42
CA ALA A 35 3.22 -5.09 2.52
C ALA A 35 4.74 -5.23 2.38
N ALA A 36 5.32 -6.26 2.99
CA ALA A 36 6.76 -6.54 2.89
C ALA A 36 7.19 -6.78 1.43
N ARG A 37 6.43 -7.57 0.67
CA ARG A 37 6.68 -7.81 -0.76
C ARG A 37 6.55 -6.55 -1.59
N VAL A 38 5.52 -5.74 -1.32
CA VAL A 38 5.27 -4.47 -2.02
C VAL A 38 6.40 -3.47 -1.79
N LEU A 39 6.86 -3.34 -0.54
CA LEU A 39 7.87 -2.37 -0.14
C LEU A 39 9.31 -2.87 -0.30
N GLY A 40 9.49 -4.12 -0.73
CA GLY A 40 10.82 -4.71 -0.93
C GLY A 40 11.63 -4.89 0.37
N ILE A 41 10.94 -5.13 1.50
CA ILE A 41 11.56 -5.34 2.82
C ILE A 41 11.25 -6.74 3.35
N THR A 42 11.95 -7.16 4.42
CA THR A 42 11.64 -8.43 5.07
C THR A 42 10.33 -8.35 5.87
N ALA A 43 9.62 -9.48 6.00
CA ALA A 43 8.41 -9.55 6.83
C ALA A 43 8.68 -9.17 8.30
N GLY A 44 9.86 -9.52 8.83
CA GLY A 44 10.28 -9.14 10.18
C GLY A 44 10.50 -7.63 10.34
N GLN A 45 11.05 -6.94 9.35
CA GLN A 45 11.14 -5.46 9.35
C GLN A 45 9.75 -4.84 9.22
N CYS A 46 8.94 -5.33 8.29
CA CYS A 46 7.58 -4.85 8.09
C CYS A 46 6.74 -4.97 9.37
N LYS A 47 6.85 -6.11 10.09
CA LYS A 47 6.19 -6.32 11.37
C LYS A 47 6.58 -5.27 12.42
N ARG A 48 7.88 -4.94 12.51
CA ARG A 48 8.35 -3.94 13.48
C ARG A 48 7.80 -2.55 13.16
N PHE A 49 7.76 -2.16 11.89
CA PHE A 49 7.10 -0.90 11.49
C PHE A 49 5.59 -0.94 11.75
N TRP A 50 4.95 -2.08 11.50
CA TRP A 50 3.52 -2.29 11.72
C TRP A 50 3.09 -2.06 13.18
N TYR A 51 3.88 -2.58 14.12
CA TYR A 51 3.61 -2.46 15.55
C TYR A 51 4.37 -1.32 16.23
N ARG A 52 5.10 -0.48 15.47
CA ARG A 52 5.98 0.59 15.98
C ARG A 52 7.03 0.11 16.99
N GLU A 53 7.56 -1.10 16.81
CA GLU A 53 8.55 -1.72 17.70
C GLU A 53 10.00 -1.26 17.43
N HIS A 54 10.21 -0.27 16.56
CA HIS A 54 11.53 0.27 16.27
C HIS A 54 11.99 1.25 17.35
N ARG A 55 13.17 0.98 17.93
CA ARG A 55 13.84 1.92 18.86
C ARG A 55 14.43 3.14 18.16
N ALA A 56 14.93 2.93 16.94
CA ALA A 56 15.45 3.98 16.07
C ALA A 56 15.20 3.57 14.62
N ILE A 57 14.99 4.57 13.76
CA ILE A 57 14.82 4.41 12.32
C ILE A 57 15.90 5.27 11.68
N LEU A 58 16.77 4.65 10.88
CA LEU A 58 17.80 5.40 10.18
C LEU A 58 17.14 6.25 9.09
N ALA A 59 17.62 7.48 8.88
CA ALA A 59 17.06 8.38 7.87
C ALA A 59 17.03 7.74 6.47
N VAL A 60 18.11 7.03 6.10
CA VAL A 60 18.23 6.31 4.83
C VAL A 60 17.18 5.21 4.67
N GLU A 61 16.81 4.53 5.77
CA GLU A 61 15.77 3.49 5.73
C GLU A 61 14.38 4.11 5.53
N ALA A 62 14.11 5.23 6.22
CA ALA A 62 12.87 5.98 6.05
C ALA A 62 12.75 6.51 4.61
N ASP A 63 13.81 7.08 4.04
CA ASP A 63 13.82 7.59 2.67
C ASP A 63 13.62 6.47 1.64
N ARG A 64 14.26 5.32 1.86
CA ARG A 64 14.03 4.13 1.02
C ARG A 64 12.57 3.70 1.08
N LEU A 65 11.96 3.63 2.26
CA LEU A 65 10.56 3.25 2.43
C LEU A 65 9.61 4.23 1.74
N ARG A 66 9.84 5.54 1.89
CA ARG A 66 9.09 6.60 1.20
C ARG A 66 9.17 6.44 -0.32
N HIS A 67 10.38 6.19 -0.85
CA HIS A 67 10.59 5.99 -2.28
C HIS A 67 9.81 4.78 -2.83
N TRP A 68 9.91 3.63 -2.17
CA TRP A 68 9.17 2.43 -2.58
C TRP A 68 7.66 2.61 -2.48
N HIS A 69 7.19 3.28 -1.43
CA HIS A 69 5.78 3.58 -1.25
C HIS A 69 5.25 4.47 -2.38
N ALA A 70 5.98 5.53 -2.76
CA ALA A 70 5.61 6.39 -3.89
C ALA A 70 5.52 5.60 -5.21
N LEU A 71 6.53 4.78 -5.52
CA LEU A 71 6.51 3.94 -6.73
C LEU A 71 5.34 2.95 -6.75
N TRP A 72 4.98 2.38 -5.60
CA TRP A 72 3.83 1.50 -5.50
C TRP A 72 2.51 2.26 -5.68
N GLN A 73 2.36 3.45 -5.07
CA GLN A 73 1.18 4.29 -5.23
C GLN A 73 0.96 4.67 -6.70
N ASP A 74 2.01 5.08 -7.40
CA ASP A 74 1.94 5.41 -8.83
C ASP A 74 1.45 4.23 -9.67
N LYS A 75 2.01 3.03 -9.43
CA LYS A 75 1.55 1.80 -10.10
C LYS A 75 0.11 1.48 -9.77
N ARG A 76 -0.32 1.70 -8.52
CA ARG A 76 -1.69 1.43 -8.10
C ARG A 76 -2.68 2.39 -8.76
N ILE A 77 -2.34 3.67 -8.88
CA ILE A 77 -3.13 4.68 -9.60
C ILE A 77 -3.30 4.24 -11.06
N GLN A 78 -2.22 3.87 -11.74
CA GLN A 78 -2.27 3.39 -13.13
C GLN A 78 -3.18 2.17 -13.31
N GLN A 79 -3.14 1.22 -12.37
CA GLN A 79 -4.04 0.06 -12.38
C GLN A 79 -5.51 0.47 -12.22
N MET A 80 -5.80 1.35 -11.26
CA MET A 80 -7.17 1.82 -11.02
C MET A 80 -7.72 2.62 -12.21
N ASP A 81 -6.89 3.45 -12.85
CA ASP A 81 -7.28 4.18 -14.06
C ASP A 81 -7.62 3.22 -15.22
N HIS A 82 -6.84 2.14 -15.35
CA HIS A 82 -7.12 1.08 -16.31
C HIS A 82 -8.45 0.37 -16.00
N GLU A 83 -8.69 -0.02 -14.75
CA GLU A 83 -9.94 -0.63 -14.29
C GLU A 83 -11.16 0.28 -14.56
N ILE A 84 -11.06 1.58 -14.24
CA ILE A 84 -12.11 2.58 -14.50
C ILE A 84 -12.41 2.66 -16.00
N THR A 85 -11.36 2.66 -16.84
CA THR A 85 -11.51 2.72 -18.30
C THR A 85 -12.27 1.49 -18.82
N LEU A 86 -11.93 0.30 -18.35
CA LEU A 86 -12.62 -0.94 -18.70
C LEU A 86 -14.09 -0.92 -18.25
N MET A 87 -14.36 -0.48 -17.01
CA MET A 87 -15.71 -0.40 -16.47
C MET A 87 -16.58 0.60 -17.24
N LYS A 88 -16.05 1.76 -17.63
CA LYS A 88 -16.75 2.73 -18.48
C LYS A 88 -17.09 2.15 -19.85
N ALA A 89 -16.16 1.42 -20.46
CA ALA A 89 -16.40 0.76 -21.74
C ALA A 89 -17.49 -0.32 -21.64
N GLN A 90 -17.50 -1.12 -20.57
CA GLN A 90 -18.55 -2.11 -20.32
C GLN A 90 -19.92 -1.45 -20.12
N ARG A 91 -19.98 -0.37 -19.33
CA ARG A 91 -21.23 0.38 -19.12
C ARG A 91 -21.79 0.93 -20.42
N GLY A 92 -20.94 1.51 -21.28
CA GLY A 92 -21.36 2.01 -22.60
C GLY A 92 -21.95 0.91 -23.48
N LYS A 93 -21.37 -0.31 -23.47
CA LYS A 93 -21.93 -1.46 -24.21
C LYS A 93 -23.32 -1.87 -23.68
N LEU A 94 -23.50 -1.88 -22.36
CA LEU A 94 -24.79 -2.22 -21.75
C LEU A 94 -25.87 -1.16 -22.04
N GLU A 95 -25.51 0.12 -22.03
CA GLU A 95 -26.41 1.21 -22.41
C GLU A 95 -26.80 1.13 -23.90
N ALA A 96 -25.86 0.82 -24.79
CA ALA A 96 -26.14 0.62 -26.22
C ALA A 96 -27.09 -0.57 -26.47
N TRP A 97 -26.93 -1.68 -25.73
CA TRP A 97 -27.80 -2.85 -25.86
C TRP A 97 -29.24 -2.59 -25.39
N LYS A 98 -29.45 -1.71 -24.41
CA LYS A 98 -30.79 -1.34 -23.93
C LYS A 98 -31.57 -0.44 -24.90
N ASN A 99 -30.88 0.18 -25.86
CA ASN A 99 -31.47 1.11 -26.84
C ASN A 99 -31.69 0.46 -28.22
N VAL A 100 -31.53 -0.86 -28.33
CA VAL A 100 -31.84 -1.70 -29.50
C VAL A 100 -33.01 -2.60 -29.15
#